data_AF-A0A963T7S5-F1
#
_entry.id   AF-A0A963T7S5-F1
#
_cell.length_a   1.000
_cell.length_b   1.000
_cell.length_c   1.000
_cell.angle_alpha   90.00
_cell.angle_beta   90.00
_cell.angle_gamma   90.00
#
_symmetry.space_group_name_H-M   'P 1'
#
loop_
_entity.id
_entity.type
_entity.pdbx_description
1 polymer ?
#
loop_
_entity_poly.entity_id
_entity_poly.type
_entity_poly.pdbx_seq_one_letter_code
_entity_poly.pdbx_strand_id
1 'polypeptide(L)'
;MPAIFELDEIVKLPLYAQALLAARMARRAIYQLPEDYPGSERIALLEICDALEAFCRSGGASMNEMRPHYDRVGERRGGAAGEAAEALYWAVDATASAEAANDFPVDQTCIRDAQNAFAAASRADGMSPLQVRTLLAGDFDQLRFACGEAGIGFYDALGGHVMGRMAPVYPPDDR
;
A
#
# COMPACT_ATOMS: atom_id res chain seq x y z
N MET A 1 0.69 -24.64 -13.53
CA MET A 1 0.53 -23.17 -13.69
C MET A 1 0.57 -22.57 -12.30
N PRO A 2 1.42 -21.58 -12.01
CA PRO A 2 1.33 -20.87 -10.73
C PRO A 2 -0.04 -20.17 -10.69
N ALA A 3 -0.70 -20.22 -9.53
CA ALA A 3 -1.96 -19.55 -9.31
C ALA A 3 -1.77 -18.05 -9.56
N ILE A 4 -2.58 -17.48 -10.45
CA ILE A 4 -2.66 -16.03 -10.61
C ILE A 4 -3.39 -15.53 -9.36
N PHE A 5 -2.81 -14.55 -8.66
CA PHE A 5 -3.47 -13.91 -7.53
C PHE A 5 -4.78 -13.28 -7.99
N GLU A 6 -5.87 -13.72 -7.39
CA GLU A 6 -7.19 -13.13 -7.58
C GLU A 6 -7.42 -12.08 -6.49
N LEU A 7 -8.01 -10.94 -6.86
CA LEU A 7 -8.15 -9.78 -5.97
C LEU A 7 -9.04 -10.06 -4.75
N ASP A 8 -9.87 -11.10 -4.81
CA ASP A 8 -10.70 -11.58 -3.71
C ASP A 8 -9.89 -12.30 -2.63
N GLU A 9 -8.69 -12.81 -2.94
CA GLU A 9 -7.83 -13.47 -1.96
C GLU A 9 -7.29 -12.51 -0.89
N ILE A 10 -7.31 -11.20 -1.14
CA ILE A 10 -6.82 -10.17 -0.22
C ILE A 10 -7.48 -10.27 1.18
N VAL A 11 -8.74 -10.73 1.23
CA VAL A 11 -9.50 -10.86 2.49
C VAL A 11 -8.91 -11.88 3.45
N LYS A 12 -7.99 -12.74 2.97
CA LYS A 12 -7.27 -13.74 3.78
C LYS A 12 -6.13 -13.12 4.60
N LEU A 13 -5.77 -11.86 4.34
CA LEU A 13 -4.74 -11.13 5.10
C LEU A 13 -5.38 -10.31 6.24
N PRO A 14 -4.65 -10.08 7.35
CA PRO A 14 -4.99 -9.02 8.31
C PRO A 14 -5.16 -7.65 7.65
N LEU A 15 -6.04 -6.79 8.18
CA LEU A 15 -6.36 -5.50 7.58
C LEU A 15 -5.11 -4.63 7.34
N TYR A 16 -4.21 -4.55 8.32
CA TYR A 16 -2.96 -3.82 8.15
C TYR A 16 -2.02 -4.45 7.10
N ALA A 17 -2.11 -5.75 6.84
CA ALA A 17 -1.38 -6.38 5.73
C ALA A 17 -2.02 -6.06 4.37
N GLN A 18 -3.35 -5.90 4.31
CA GLN A 18 -4.04 -5.44 3.10
C GLN A 18 -3.66 -3.99 2.77
N ALA A 19 -3.66 -3.11 3.77
CA ALA A 19 -3.23 -1.72 3.64
C ALA A 19 -1.73 -1.62 3.24
N LEU A 20 -0.87 -2.44 3.85
CA LEU A 20 0.55 -2.50 3.49
C LEU A 20 0.74 -2.95 2.04
N LEU A 21 -0.02 -3.93 1.57
CA LEU A 21 0.03 -4.39 0.18
C LEU A 21 -0.34 -3.23 -0.78
N ALA A 22 -1.35 -2.43 -0.43
CA ALA A 22 -1.73 -1.22 -1.18
C ALA A 22 -0.61 -0.17 -1.20
N ALA A 23 -0.03 0.15 -0.05
CA ALA A 23 1.08 1.11 0.06
C ALA A 23 2.30 0.66 -0.76
N ARG A 24 2.62 -0.64 -0.75
CA ARG A 24 3.72 -1.21 -1.53
C ARG A 24 3.46 -1.17 -3.03
N MET A 25 2.23 -1.35 -3.48
CA MET A 25 1.90 -1.17 -4.91
C MET A 25 1.96 0.29 -5.33
N ALA A 26 1.42 1.20 -4.52
CA ALA A 26 1.52 2.64 -4.76
C ALA A 26 2.98 3.09 -4.86
N ARG A 27 3.86 2.61 -3.95
CA ARG A 27 5.30 2.87 -4.00
C ARG A 27 5.92 2.44 -5.33
N ARG A 28 5.57 1.25 -5.83
CA ARG A 28 6.06 0.77 -7.14
C ARG A 28 5.60 1.68 -8.28
N ALA A 29 4.35 2.14 -8.25
CA ALA A 29 3.83 3.07 -9.25
C ALA A 29 4.57 4.42 -9.21
N ILE A 30 4.89 4.92 -8.02
CA ILE A 30 5.65 6.17 -7.85
C ILE A 30 7.08 6.02 -8.41
N TYR A 31 7.71 4.86 -8.25
CA TYR A 31 9.02 4.61 -8.86
C TYR A 31 8.99 4.54 -10.39
N GLN A 32 7.85 4.21 -11.00
CA GLN A 32 7.68 4.23 -12.46
C GLN A 32 7.41 5.63 -13.03
N LEU A 33 7.27 6.66 -12.19
CA LEU A 33 7.07 8.02 -12.69
C LEU A 33 8.20 8.41 -13.66
N PRO A 34 7.88 9.10 -14.77
CA PRO A 34 8.85 9.55 -15.76
C PRO A 34 10.07 10.24 -15.17
N GLU A 35 11.23 10.12 -15.80
CA GLU A 35 12.49 10.72 -15.32
C GLU A 35 12.43 12.25 -15.20
N ASP A 36 11.59 12.90 -16.01
CA ASP A 36 11.34 14.34 -15.98
C ASP A 36 10.35 14.77 -14.89
N TYR A 37 9.73 13.83 -14.17
CA TYR A 37 8.92 14.13 -12.99
C TYR A 37 9.79 14.71 -11.87
N PRO A 38 9.42 15.86 -11.26
CA PRO A 38 10.27 16.54 -10.29
C PRO A 38 10.72 15.65 -9.12
N GLY A 39 12.03 15.54 -8.90
CA GLY A 39 12.60 14.64 -7.88
C GLY A 39 12.13 14.94 -6.46
N SER A 40 11.95 16.22 -6.10
CA SER A 40 11.41 16.63 -4.79
C SER A 40 9.96 16.17 -4.58
N GLU A 41 9.15 16.19 -5.64
CA GLU A 41 7.76 15.71 -5.61
C GLU A 41 7.71 14.19 -5.51
N ARG A 42 8.61 13.49 -6.21
CA ARG A 42 8.76 12.04 -6.10
C ARG A 42 9.13 11.64 -4.67
N ILE A 43 10.11 12.32 -4.07
CA ILE A 43 10.53 12.09 -2.69
C ILE A 43 9.35 12.32 -1.73
N ALA A 44 8.60 13.41 -1.90
CA ALA A 44 7.44 13.70 -1.06
C ALA A 44 6.37 12.59 -1.14
N LEU A 45 6.13 11.99 -2.31
CA LEU A 45 5.22 10.86 -2.46
C LEU A 45 5.77 9.59 -1.77
N LEU A 46 7.07 9.32 -1.90
CA LEU A 46 7.72 8.17 -1.26
C LEU A 46 7.75 8.29 0.27
N GLU A 47 7.90 9.49 0.82
CA GLU A 47 7.79 9.75 2.26
C GLU A 47 6.40 9.40 2.81
N ILE A 48 5.35 9.59 2.00
CA ILE A 48 4.00 9.16 2.37
C ILE A 48 3.93 7.63 2.42
N CYS A 49 4.51 6.92 1.44
CA CYS A 49 4.62 5.46 1.51
C CYS A 49 5.38 5.02 2.77
N ASP A 50 6.47 5.69 3.15
CA ASP A 50 7.22 5.38 4.38
C ASP A 50 6.34 5.55 5.63
N ALA A 51 5.54 6.62 5.67
CA ALA A 51 4.59 6.85 6.76
C ALA A 51 3.50 5.77 6.83
N LEU A 52 2.90 5.39 5.70
CA LEU A 52 1.87 4.34 5.66
C LEU A 52 2.43 2.97 6.11
N GLU A 53 3.65 2.63 5.69
CA GLU A 53 4.34 1.41 6.14
C GLU A 53 4.61 1.44 7.66
N ALA A 54 5.00 2.61 8.20
CA ALA A 54 5.16 2.81 9.62
C ALA A 54 3.83 2.64 10.38
N PHE A 55 2.73 3.19 9.85
CA PHE A 55 1.40 3.06 10.45
C PHE A 55 0.91 1.60 10.43
N CYS A 56 1.09 0.87 9.32
CA CYS A 56 0.75 -0.55 9.27
C CYS A 56 1.57 -1.38 10.28
N ARG A 57 2.80 -0.96 10.55
CA ARG A 57 3.67 -1.58 11.56
C ARG A 57 3.21 -1.27 12.99
N SER A 58 2.81 -0.03 13.28
CA SER A 58 2.42 0.42 14.62
C SER A 58 0.96 0.14 14.97
N GLY A 59 0.13 -0.19 13.98
CA GLY A 59 -1.30 -0.44 14.15
C GLY A 59 -2.14 0.81 14.01
N GLY A 60 -1.80 1.67 13.05
CA GLY A 60 -2.58 2.86 12.70
C GLY A 60 -1.90 4.18 13.04
N ALA A 61 -2.64 5.26 12.74
CA ALA A 61 -2.32 6.62 13.10
C ALA A 61 -3.61 7.43 13.24
N SER A 62 -3.58 8.46 14.08
CA SER A 62 -4.74 9.31 14.29
C SER A 62 -5.14 10.04 12.99
N MET A 63 -6.40 10.43 12.85
CA MET A 63 -6.82 11.21 11.68
C MET A 63 -6.09 12.56 11.55
N ASN A 64 -5.56 13.12 12.64
CA ASN A 64 -4.73 14.32 12.60
C ASN A 64 -3.36 14.06 11.95
N GLU A 65 -2.82 12.85 12.09
CA GLU A 65 -1.58 12.41 11.42
C GLU A 65 -1.84 11.97 9.98
N MET A 66 -3.00 11.37 9.70
CA MET A 66 -3.38 10.93 8.35
C MET A 66 -3.82 12.09 7.44
N ARG A 67 -4.49 13.13 7.97
CA ARG A 67 -5.03 14.25 7.18
C ARG A 67 -3.99 14.95 6.28
N PRO A 68 -2.79 15.30 6.77
CA PRO A 68 -1.77 15.91 5.92
C PRO A 68 -1.37 15.04 4.72
N HIS A 69 -1.40 13.72 4.86
CA HIS A 69 -1.12 12.79 3.75
C HIS A 69 -2.25 12.82 2.72
N TYR A 70 -3.52 12.86 3.15
CA TYR A 70 -4.65 13.03 2.24
C TYR A 70 -4.55 14.30 1.40
N ASP A 71 -4.30 15.44 2.06
CA ASP A 71 -4.27 16.73 1.39
C ASP A 71 -3.13 16.75 0.36
N ARG A 72 -1.94 16.30 0.76
CA ARG A 72 -0.78 16.20 -0.13
C ARG A 72 -1.02 15.27 -1.32
N VAL A 73 -1.57 14.07 -1.11
CA VAL A 73 -1.81 13.16 -2.25
C VAL A 73 -2.94 13.69 -3.12
N GLY A 74 -3.99 14.24 -2.52
CA GLY A 74 -5.15 14.83 -3.21
C GLY A 74 -4.77 15.91 -4.21
N GLU A 75 -3.84 16.80 -3.84
CA GLU A 75 -3.30 17.85 -4.73
C GLU A 75 -2.59 17.30 -5.98
N ARG A 76 -2.11 16.05 -5.93
CA ARG A 76 -1.33 15.41 -7.00
C ARG A 76 -2.19 14.51 -7.89
N ARG A 77 -3.43 14.23 -7.51
CA ARG A 77 -4.40 13.45 -8.30
C ARG A 77 -4.79 14.20 -9.57
N GLY A 78 -4.83 13.50 -10.69
CA GLY A 78 -5.14 14.09 -12.01
C GLY A 78 -4.06 15.03 -12.56
N GLY A 79 -2.97 15.27 -11.81
CA GLY A 79 -1.78 15.97 -12.28
C GLY A 79 -0.77 15.04 -12.95
N ALA A 80 0.49 15.47 -13.03
CA ALA A 80 1.57 14.69 -13.66
C ALA A 80 1.87 13.34 -12.97
N ALA A 81 1.51 13.18 -11.68
CA ALA A 81 1.61 11.90 -10.98
C ALA A 81 0.45 10.94 -11.31
N GLY A 82 -0.64 11.46 -11.87
CA GLY A 82 -1.78 10.69 -12.41
C GLY A 82 -2.24 9.54 -11.52
N GLU A 83 -2.24 8.35 -12.09
CA GLU A 83 -2.70 7.10 -11.47
C GLU A 83 -1.76 6.60 -10.35
N ALA A 84 -0.49 7.03 -10.31
CA ALA A 84 0.39 6.69 -9.19
C ALA A 84 -0.03 7.44 -7.91
N ALA A 85 -0.42 8.71 -8.03
CA ALA A 85 -1.00 9.47 -6.93
C ALA A 85 -2.40 8.93 -6.54
N GLU A 86 -3.20 8.50 -7.52
CA GLU A 86 -4.48 7.82 -7.26
C GLU A 86 -4.27 6.53 -6.44
N ALA A 87 -3.30 5.70 -6.83
CA ALA A 87 -2.96 4.48 -6.09
C ALA A 87 -2.53 4.78 -4.65
N LEU A 88 -1.71 5.83 -4.46
CA LEU A 88 -1.29 6.26 -3.13
C LEU A 88 -2.48 6.78 -2.31
N TYR A 89 -3.41 7.51 -2.93
CA TYR A 89 -4.59 8.04 -2.24
C TYR A 89 -5.42 6.89 -1.66
N TRP A 90 -5.67 5.86 -2.47
CA TRP A 90 -6.39 4.67 -2.03
C TRP A 90 -5.62 3.86 -0.98
N ALA A 91 -4.28 3.88 -1.00
CA ALA A 91 -3.47 3.28 0.06
C ALA A 91 -3.59 4.05 1.39
N VAL A 92 -3.68 5.38 1.36
CA VAL A 92 -3.98 6.21 2.54
C VAL A 92 -5.37 5.83 3.08
N ASP A 93 -6.39 5.72 2.21
CA ASP A 93 -7.75 5.30 2.57
C ASP A 93 -7.79 3.88 3.18
N ALA A 94 -7.07 2.92 2.58
CA ALA A 94 -6.99 1.57 3.13
C ALA A 94 -6.37 1.56 4.53
N THR A 95 -5.33 2.36 4.76
CA THR A 95 -4.66 2.48 6.07
C THR A 95 -5.59 3.13 7.10
N ALA A 96 -6.29 4.19 6.73
CA ALA A 96 -7.26 4.85 7.60
C ALA A 96 -8.46 3.94 7.93
N SER A 97 -8.93 3.16 6.95
CA SER A 97 -9.99 2.18 7.13
C SER A 97 -9.56 1.02 8.02
N ALA A 98 -8.32 0.55 7.92
CA ALA A 98 -7.77 -0.48 8.81
C ALA A 98 -7.73 0.00 10.27
N GLU A 99 -7.38 1.27 10.50
CA GLU A 99 -7.42 1.88 11.84
C GLU A 99 -8.85 2.04 12.35
N ALA A 100 -9.74 2.59 11.52
CA ALA A 100 -11.14 2.76 11.90
C ALA A 100 -11.86 1.43 12.16
N ALA A 101 -11.38 0.33 11.57
CA ALA A 101 -11.92 -1.01 11.78
C ALA A 101 -11.81 -1.51 13.24
N ASN A 102 -10.91 -0.92 14.03
CA ASN A 102 -10.79 -1.21 15.46
C ASN A 102 -12.03 -0.78 16.25
N ASP A 103 -12.70 0.29 15.81
CA ASP A 103 -13.84 0.90 16.52
C ASP A 103 -15.17 0.74 15.76
N PHE A 104 -15.12 0.52 14.44
CA PHE A 104 -16.29 0.49 13.56
C PHE A 104 -16.21 -0.67 12.56
N PRO A 105 -17.33 -1.26 12.11
CA PRO A 105 -17.32 -2.38 11.17
C PRO A 105 -17.07 -1.91 9.72
N VAL A 106 -15.85 -1.44 9.42
CA VAL A 106 -15.46 -0.88 8.11
C VAL A 106 -14.44 -1.75 7.36
N ASP A 107 -14.33 -3.03 7.71
CA ASP A 107 -13.41 -4.01 7.07
C ASP A 107 -13.53 -4.04 5.54
N GLN A 108 -14.77 -4.02 5.04
CA GLN A 108 -15.07 -4.03 3.62
C GLN A 108 -14.62 -2.75 2.91
N THR A 109 -14.56 -1.63 3.64
CA THR A 109 -14.01 -0.37 3.16
C THR A 109 -12.50 -0.51 2.94
N CYS A 110 -11.77 -1.06 3.92
CA CYS A 110 -10.34 -1.34 3.77
C CYS A 110 -10.04 -2.24 2.57
N ILE A 111 -10.79 -3.35 2.41
CA ILE A 111 -10.63 -4.29 1.29
C ILE A 111 -10.83 -3.57 -0.05
N ARG A 112 -11.94 -2.83 -0.19
CA ARG A 112 -12.28 -2.10 -1.41
C ARG A 112 -11.23 -1.04 -1.74
N ASP A 113 -10.77 -0.30 -0.74
CA ASP A 113 -9.79 0.78 -0.93
C ASP A 113 -8.43 0.20 -1.33
N ALA A 114 -8.00 -0.91 -0.74
CA ALA A 114 -6.81 -1.63 -1.19
C ALA A 114 -6.94 -2.13 -2.65
N GLN A 115 -8.10 -2.67 -3.02
CA GLN A 115 -8.37 -3.08 -4.40
C GLN A 115 -8.38 -1.89 -5.38
N ASN A 116 -8.89 -0.74 -4.97
CA ASN A 116 -8.85 0.49 -5.76
C ASN A 116 -7.40 0.96 -5.97
N ALA A 117 -6.55 0.86 -4.95
CA ALA A 117 -5.12 1.15 -5.08
C ALA A 117 -4.45 0.25 -6.12
N PHE A 118 -4.78 -1.05 -6.14
CA PHE A 118 -4.25 -1.99 -7.14
C PHE A 118 -4.76 -1.68 -8.55
N ALA A 119 -6.03 -1.32 -8.67
CA ALA A 119 -6.62 -0.95 -9.94
C ALA A 119 -5.98 0.32 -10.51
N ALA A 120 -5.73 1.32 -9.66
CA ALA A 120 -5.00 2.54 -10.03
C ALA A 120 -3.54 2.24 -10.41
N ALA A 121 -2.83 1.45 -9.60
CA ALA A 121 -1.47 1.03 -9.92
C ALA A 121 -1.38 0.27 -11.27
N SER A 122 -2.41 -0.50 -11.62
CA SER A 122 -2.48 -1.21 -12.92
C SER A 122 -2.73 -0.30 -14.12
N ARG A 123 -3.15 0.95 -13.88
CA ARG A 123 -3.32 1.99 -14.90
C ARG A 123 -2.16 3.00 -14.90
N ALA A 124 -1.26 2.92 -13.92
CA ALA A 124 -0.11 3.79 -13.85
C ALA A 124 0.88 3.51 -14.98
N ASP A 125 1.43 4.57 -15.56
CA ASP A 125 2.44 4.47 -16.59
C ASP A 125 3.65 3.66 -16.08
N GLY A 126 4.16 2.76 -16.92
CA GLY A 126 5.28 1.87 -16.55
C GLY A 126 4.88 0.61 -15.76
N MET A 127 3.61 0.44 -15.36
CA MET A 127 3.13 -0.78 -14.70
C MET A 127 2.07 -1.49 -15.54
N SER A 128 2.42 -2.60 -16.20
CA SER A 128 1.41 -3.43 -16.87
C SER A 128 0.54 -4.20 -15.86
N PRO A 129 -0.74 -4.50 -16.18
CA PRO A 129 -1.61 -5.29 -15.31
C PRO A 129 -1.03 -6.65 -14.94
N LEU A 130 -0.27 -7.29 -15.83
CA LEU A 130 0.40 -8.56 -15.54
C LEU A 130 1.51 -8.38 -14.50
N GLN A 131 2.35 -7.35 -14.63
CA GLN A 131 3.38 -7.05 -13.63
C GLN A 131 2.75 -6.78 -12.26
N VAL A 132 1.67 -6.00 -12.20
CA VAL A 132 0.96 -5.70 -10.94
C VAL A 132 0.47 -6.99 -10.30
N ARG A 133 -0.19 -7.88 -11.05
CA ARG A 133 -0.65 -9.18 -10.54
C ARG A 133 0.50 -10.06 -10.03
N THR A 134 1.63 -10.11 -10.75
CA THR A 134 2.80 -10.88 -10.32
C THR A 134 3.40 -10.32 -9.03
N LEU A 135 3.53 -8.99 -8.91
CA LEU A 135 4.05 -8.33 -7.73
C LEU A 135 3.11 -8.49 -6.53
N LEU A 136 1.79 -8.38 -6.75
CA LEU A 136 0.77 -8.64 -5.75
C LEU A 136 0.83 -10.07 -5.23
N ALA A 137 0.93 -11.07 -6.12
CA ALA A 137 1.04 -12.47 -5.72
C ALA A 137 2.27 -12.70 -4.82
N GLY A 138 3.42 -12.15 -5.21
CA GLY A 138 4.66 -12.27 -4.43
C GLY A 138 4.58 -11.62 -3.05
N ASP A 139 4.08 -10.38 -2.98
CA ASP A 139 3.93 -9.67 -1.71
C ASP A 139 2.83 -10.32 -0.83
N PHE A 140 1.74 -10.80 -1.43
CA PHE A 140 0.67 -11.51 -0.73
C PHE A 140 1.20 -12.79 -0.07
N ASP A 141 1.93 -13.63 -0.81
CA ASP A 141 2.49 -14.87 -0.27
C ASP A 141 3.48 -14.58 0.87
N GLN A 142 4.33 -13.55 0.73
CA GLN A 142 5.23 -13.11 1.79
C GLN A 142 4.48 -12.64 3.03
N LEU A 143 3.47 -11.79 2.87
CA LEU A 143 2.66 -11.28 3.99
C LEU A 143 1.88 -12.40 4.66
N ARG A 144 1.23 -13.27 3.88
CA ARG A 144 0.45 -14.40 4.41
C ARG A 144 1.34 -15.34 5.23
N PHE A 145 2.53 -15.64 4.72
CA PHE A 145 3.51 -16.45 5.45
C PHE A 145 3.99 -15.74 6.72
N ALA A 146 4.43 -14.49 6.62
CA ALA A 146 4.99 -13.74 7.74
C ALA A 146 3.95 -13.50 8.85
N CYS A 147 2.72 -13.13 8.49
CA CYS A 147 1.61 -12.95 9.43
C CYS A 147 1.21 -14.27 10.10
N GLY A 148 1.16 -15.36 9.33
CA GLY A 148 0.85 -16.70 9.85
C GLY A 148 1.87 -17.18 10.87
N GLU A 149 3.16 -17.04 10.58
CA GLU A 149 4.26 -17.39 11.49
C GLU A 149 4.28 -16.52 12.75
N ALA A 150 3.96 -15.23 12.62
CA ALA A 150 3.93 -14.29 13.73
C ALA A 150 2.63 -14.35 14.56
N GLY A 151 1.62 -15.09 14.09
CA GLY A 151 0.32 -15.18 14.75
C GLY A 151 -0.48 -13.86 14.73
N ILE A 152 -0.32 -13.04 13.69
CA ILE A 152 -1.01 -11.75 13.56
C ILE A 152 -2.51 -11.99 13.33
N GLY A 153 -3.34 -11.46 14.22
CA GLY A 153 -4.80 -11.48 14.11
C GLY A 153 -5.32 -10.51 13.05
N PHE A 154 -6.62 -10.59 12.76
CA PHE A 154 -7.22 -9.84 11.64
C PHE A 154 -7.11 -8.31 11.78
N TYR A 155 -7.21 -7.79 13.00
CA TYR A 155 -7.12 -6.36 13.34
C TYR A 155 -5.73 -5.94 13.86
N ASP A 156 -4.82 -6.90 14.04
CA ASP A 156 -3.55 -6.63 14.71
C ASP A 156 -2.57 -5.86 13.81
N ALA A 157 -1.80 -4.98 14.43
CA ALA A 157 -0.63 -4.35 13.82
C ALA A 157 0.39 -5.42 13.37
N LEU A 158 1.12 -5.14 12.28
CA LEU A 158 2.06 -6.11 11.72
C LEU A 158 3.32 -6.30 12.59
N GLY A 159 3.74 -5.26 13.31
CA GLY A 159 4.95 -5.28 14.13
C GLY A 159 6.26 -5.46 13.33
N GLY A 160 7.38 -5.41 14.03
CA GLY A 160 8.71 -5.48 13.39
C GLY A 160 9.03 -6.84 12.77
N HIS A 161 8.42 -7.91 13.28
CA HIS A 161 8.72 -9.28 12.83
C HIS A 161 8.19 -9.59 11.42
N VAL A 162 7.00 -9.08 11.09
CA VAL A 162 6.46 -9.16 9.72
C VAL A 162 7.25 -8.24 8.81
N MET A 163 7.44 -6.97 9.19
CA MET A 163 8.15 -5.99 8.36
C MET A 163 9.58 -6.42 8.01
N GLY A 164 10.31 -7.03 8.95
CA GLY A 164 11.67 -7.52 8.72
C GLY A 164 11.78 -8.71 7.75
N ARG A 165 10.67 -9.35 7.37
CA ARG A 165 10.63 -10.42 6.37
C ARG A 165 10.23 -9.94 4.97
N MET A 166 9.76 -8.70 4.85
CA MET A 166 9.30 -8.17 3.59
C MET A 166 10.50 -7.84 2.69
N ALA A 167 10.43 -8.28 1.44
CA ALA A 167 11.39 -7.81 0.45
C ALA A 167 11.25 -6.29 0.25
N PRO A 168 12.35 -5.56 0.04
CA PRO A 168 12.27 -4.15 -0.30
C PRO A 168 11.59 -3.98 -1.67
N VAL A 169 10.77 -2.94 -1.80
CA VAL A 169 9.98 -2.68 -3.02
C VAL A 169 10.85 -2.23 -4.20
N TYR A 170 11.93 -1.51 -3.91
CA TYR A 170 13.01 -1.14 -4.80
C TYR A 170 14.32 -1.28 -4.01
N PRO A 171 15.50 -1.38 -4.66
CA PRO A 171 16.78 -1.37 -3.94
C PRO A 171 16.82 -0.15 -3.02
N PRO A 172 17.38 -0.25 -1.81
CA PRO A 172 17.65 0.93 -1.02
C PRO A 172 18.56 1.81 -1.88
N ASP A 173 18.05 2.94 -2.34
CA ASP A 173 18.90 3.99 -2.89
C ASP A 173 19.93 4.32 -1.80
N ASP A 174 21.21 4.38 -2.15
CA ASP A 174 22.27 4.96 -1.33
C ASP A 174 21.93 6.46 -1.12
N ARG A 175 20.98 6.75 -0.22
CA ARG A 175 20.66 8.10 0.25
C ARG A 175 21.63 8.52 1.34
#